data_AF-A0AAD4SV81-F1
#
_entry.id   AF-A0AAD4SV81-F1
#
_cell.length_a   1.000
_cell.length_b   1.000
_cell.length_c   1.000
_cell.angle_alpha   90.00
_cell.angle_beta   90.00
_cell.angle_gamma   90.00
#
_symmetry.space_group_name_H-M   'P 1'
#
loop_
_entity.id
_entity.type
_entity.pdbx_description
1 polymer ?
#
loop_
_entity_poly.entity_id
_entity_poly.type
_entity_poly.pdbx_seq_one_letter_code
_entity_poly.pdbx_strand_id
1 'polypeptide(L)'
;MFTQLTSLFFFSLLASMAVSSAIASSDQCNEESVVSNNNQNVLQKHVAFFDRNKDGVIYPWETFQGFRAIGCGIGLSTVAALFINMGLSGKTRPESSFNLKNHSSGKFPNLLFPIEVQHIAKSKHTSDSGVYDTEGRFVSSKFEEIFHKHSNSNANALTADELSGLMKAYRVPKDYKGWVASYTEWKILYILCKDKNGLLHKETVRAVFDGSLFEQMEQEIARKKDVASI
;
A
#
# COMPACT_ATOMS: atom_id res chain seq x y z
N MET A 1 6.22 23.44 -15.90
CA MET A 1 5.03 22.55 -16.03
C MET A 1 4.47 22.25 -14.65
N PHE A 2 4.10 23.29 -13.89
CA PHE A 2 3.75 23.22 -12.46
C PHE A 2 2.64 24.24 -12.19
N THR A 3 1.41 24.02 -12.67
CA THR A 3 0.25 24.89 -12.35
C THR A 3 -1.13 24.30 -12.72
N GLN A 4 -1.28 22.98 -12.87
CA GLN A 4 -2.62 22.37 -13.11
C GLN A 4 -3.09 21.37 -12.03
N LEU A 5 -2.42 21.29 -10.88
CA LEU A 5 -2.84 20.41 -9.77
C LEU A 5 -3.50 21.15 -8.59
N THR A 6 -4.04 22.35 -8.83
CA THR A 6 -4.63 23.17 -7.74
C THR A 6 -6.15 23.12 -7.63
N SER A 7 -6.90 22.27 -8.37
CA SER A 7 -8.37 22.41 -8.35
C SER A 7 -9.28 21.18 -8.43
N LEU A 8 -8.83 19.92 -8.31
CA LEU A 8 -9.76 18.78 -8.49
C LEU A 8 -9.71 17.65 -7.45
N PHE A 9 -9.04 17.83 -6.31
CA PHE A 9 -8.83 16.69 -5.41
C PHE A 9 -8.93 17.04 -3.92
N PHE A 10 -10.17 17.27 -3.47
CA PHE A 10 -10.59 16.78 -2.15
C PHE A 10 -10.66 15.25 -2.24
N PHE A 11 -9.50 14.59 -2.27
CA PHE A 11 -9.37 13.14 -2.38
C PHE A 11 -10.14 12.45 -1.26
N SER A 12 -10.99 11.50 -1.65
CA SER A 12 -11.78 10.62 -0.80
C SER A 12 -11.11 10.33 0.54
N LEU A 13 -11.60 11.02 1.56
CA LEU A 13 -11.36 10.74 2.96
C LEU A 13 -11.66 9.25 3.23
N LEU A 14 -10.84 8.58 4.05
CA LEU A 14 -11.28 7.47 4.91
C LEU A 14 -11.89 6.23 4.25
N ALA A 15 -11.06 5.23 3.93
CA ALA A 15 -11.55 3.85 3.81
C ALA A 15 -11.44 3.13 5.16
N SER A 16 -12.59 2.70 5.67
CA SER A 16 -12.96 2.48 7.07
C SER A 16 -12.50 1.16 7.73
N MET A 17 -12.55 1.19 9.07
CA MET A 17 -12.02 0.26 10.07
C MET A 17 -12.72 -1.11 10.16
N ALA A 18 -11.95 -2.11 10.60
CA ALA A 18 -12.23 -3.41 11.26
C ALA A 18 -13.66 -4.00 11.31
N VAL A 19 -13.79 -5.30 10.97
CA VAL A 19 -14.47 -6.37 11.75
C VAL A 19 -13.77 -7.71 11.41
N SER A 20 -13.46 -8.52 12.43
CA SER A 20 -12.83 -9.84 12.36
C SER A 20 -13.79 -10.97 11.97
N SER A 21 -13.32 -11.92 11.15
CA SER A 21 -13.68 -13.34 11.24
C SER A 21 -12.74 -14.17 10.35
N ALA A 22 -11.99 -15.07 10.97
CA ALA A 22 -11.00 -15.95 10.36
C ALA A 22 -11.65 -17.25 9.85
N ILE A 23 -11.22 -17.74 8.68
CA ILE A 23 -11.13 -19.17 8.35
C ILE A 23 -9.93 -19.36 7.41
N ALA A 24 -8.94 -20.14 7.85
CA ALA A 24 -7.76 -20.55 7.08
C ALA A 24 -7.96 -21.97 6.52
N SER A 25 -7.40 -22.24 5.34
CA SER A 25 -7.06 -23.58 4.89
C SER A 25 -5.81 -23.51 4.00
N SER A 26 -4.85 -24.37 4.34
CA SER A 26 -3.50 -24.49 3.81
C SER A 26 -3.43 -25.27 2.49
N ASP A 27 -2.41 -24.98 1.67
CA ASP A 27 -1.49 -26.02 1.19
C ASP A 27 -0.18 -25.40 0.64
N GLN A 28 0.95 -25.97 1.05
CA GLN A 28 2.31 -25.57 0.71
C GLN A 28 2.81 -26.31 -0.54
N CYS A 29 3.62 -25.63 -1.36
CA CYS A 29 4.71 -26.28 -2.08
C CYS A 29 5.91 -25.32 -2.20
N ASN A 30 7.09 -25.84 -1.88
CA ASN A 30 8.38 -25.14 -1.79
C ASN A 30 9.00 -24.87 -3.16
N GLU A 31 9.71 -23.76 -3.31
CA GLU A 31 10.99 -23.73 -4.05
C GLU A 31 11.87 -22.56 -3.59
N GLU A 32 13.17 -22.83 -3.50
CA GLU A 32 14.25 -22.00 -2.97
C GLU A 32 14.60 -20.79 -3.87
N SER A 33 14.98 -19.66 -3.27
CA SER A 33 16.11 -18.87 -3.79
C SER A 33 16.63 -17.81 -2.81
N VAL A 34 17.93 -17.99 -2.52
CA VAL A 34 18.98 -16.97 -2.31
C VAL A 34 18.84 -16.04 -1.09
N VAL A 35 19.65 -16.40 -0.09
CA VAL A 35 19.98 -15.63 1.11
C VAL A 35 20.48 -14.23 0.75
N SER A 36 19.68 -13.22 1.08
CA SER A 36 20.16 -11.87 1.41
C SER A 36 19.81 -11.62 2.87
N ASN A 37 20.76 -11.10 3.65
CA ASN A 37 20.59 -10.79 5.07
C ASN A 37 19.58 -9.65 5.28
N ASN A 38 18.30 -9.94 5.09
CA ASN A 38 17.12 -9.24 5.58
C ASN A 38 15.93 -10.13 5.22
N ASN A 39 15.41 -10.87 6.21
CA ASN A 39 14.27 -11.78 6.07
C ASN A 39 12.94 -11.03 5.81
N GLN A 40 13.01 -9.82 5.24
CA GLN A 40 11.86 -8.96 4.98
C GLN A 40 11.19 -9.36 3.66
N ASN A 41 9.89 -9.60 3.71
CA ASN A 41 9.10 -9.83 2.50
C ASN A 41 8.90 -8.52 1.72
N VAL A 42 8.44 -8.63 0.47
CA VAL A 42 8.26 -7.46 -0.43
C VAL A 42 7.24 -6.45 0.09
N LEU A 43 6.20 -6.88 0.82
CA LEU A 43 5.23 -5.97 1.42
C LEU A 43 5.84 -5.18 2.59
N GLN A 44 6.72 -5.80 3.39
CA GLN A 44 7.50 -5.12 4.41
C GLN A 44 8.44 -4.09 3.78
N LYS A 45 9.12 -4.44 2.68
CA LYS A 45 9.94 -3.50 1.91
C LYS A 45 9.12 -2.32 1.39
N HIS A 46 7.93 -2.57 0.85
CA HIS A 46 7.02 -1.53 0.38
C HIS A 46 6.69 -0.49 1.47
N VAL A 47 6.37 -0.93 2.68
CA VAL A 47 6.06 0.00 3.79
C VAL A 47 7.31 0.57 4.47
N ALA A 48 8.45 -0.11 4.40
CA ALA A 48 9.71 0.35 4.99
C ALA A 48 10.20 1.68 4.41
N PHE A 49 9.70 2.11 3.25
CA PHE A 49 9.91 3.48 2.76
C PHE A 49 9.44 4.56 3.75
N PHE A 50 8.32 4.30 4.43
CA PHE A 50 7.71 5.22 5.39
C PHE A 50 8.31 5.10 6.80
N ASP A 51 9.05 4.04 7.09
CA ASP A 51 9.86 3.92 8.31
C ASP A 51 11.14 4.75 8.09
N ARG A 52 11.11 6.02 8.51
CA ARG A 52 12.14 7.00 8.16
C ARG A 52 13.35 6.90 9.09
N ASN A 53 13.14 6.49 10.33
CA ASN A 53 14.21 6.26 11.29
C ASN A 53 14.74 4.81 11.31
N LYS A 54 14.10 3.88 10.60
CA LYS A 54 14.48 2.46 10.47
C LYS A 54 14.41 1.67 11.77
N ASP A 55 13.46 2.01 12.65
CA ASP A 55 13.24 1.29 13.91
C ASP A 55 12.19 0.17 13.81
N GLY A 56 11.57 0.00 12.64
CA GLY A 56 10.54 -1.00 12.38
C GLY A 56 9.12 -0.57 12.77
N VAL A 57 8.93 0.67 13.21
CA VAL A 57 7.64 1.23 13.63
C VAL A 57 7.37 2.55 12.91
N ILE A 58 6.29 2.60 12.13
CA ILE A 58 5.91 3.81 11.40
C ILE A 58 4.88 4.59 12.22
N TYR A 59 5.21 5.83 12.55
CA TYR A 59 4.29 6.76 13.20
C TYR A 59 3.67 7.77 12.21
N PRO A 60 2.59 8.48 12.58
CA PRO A 60 1.94 9.44 11.68
C PRO A 60 2.89 10.49 11.10
N TRP A 61 3.87 10.97 11.88
CA TRP A 61 4.84 11.96 11.38
C TRP A 61 5.76 11.39 10.31
N GLU A 62 6.10 10.11 10.35
CA GLU A 62 6.92 9.45 9.33
C GLU A 62 6.11 9.14 8.08
N THR A 63 4.85 8.71 8.24
CA THR A 63 3.91 8.61 7.12
C THR A 63 3.78 9.96 6.42
N PHE A 64 3.60 11.05 7.18
CA PHE A 64 3.59 12.41 6.64
C PHE A 64 4.88 12.72 5.87
N GLN A 65 6.05 12.46 6.46
CA GLN A 65 7.35 12.68 5.82
C GLN A 65 7.49 11.88 4.52
N GLY A 66 7.09 10.61 4.48
CA GLY A 66 7.12 9.78 3.29
C GLY A 66 6.24 10.33 2.17
N PHE A 67 5.01 10.74 2.47
CA PHE A 67 4.15 11.39 1.48
C PHE A 67 4.75 12.72 0.95
N ARG A 68 5.38 13.51 1.83
CA ARG A 68 6.08 14.73 1.42
C ARG A 68 7.28 14.43 0.53
N ALA A 69 8.01 13.35 0.81
CA ALA A 69 9.17 12.91 0.05
C ALA A 69 8.80 12.51 -1.40
N ILE A 70 7.63 11.89 -1.59
CA ILE A 70 7.10 11.54 -2.92
C ILE A 70 6.28 12.66 -3.58
N GLY A 71 6.34 13.89 -3.04
CA GLY A 71 5.82 15.09 -3.69
C GLY A 71 4.37 15.47 -3.36
N CYS A 72 3.73 14.79 -2.40
CA CYS A 72 2.41 15.18 -1.93
C CYS A 72 2.44 16.52 -1.18
N GLY A 73 1.37 17.31 -1.30
CA GLY A 73 1.19 18.57 -0.57
C GLY A 73 0.96 18.37 0.93
N ILE A 74 1.15 19.43 1.74
CA ILE A 74 1.02 19.38 3.21
C ILE A 74 -0.35 18.80 3.63
N GLY A 75 -1.45 19.32 3.06
CA GLY A 75 -2.80 18.87 3.43
C GLY A 75 -3.04 17.38 3.17
N LEU A 76 -2.67 16.91 1.97
CA LEU A 76 -2.81 15.49 1.60
C LEU A 76 -1.94 14.59 2.50
N SER A 77 -0.69 15.00 2.76
CA SER A 77 0.22 14.25 3.64
C SER A 77 -0.32 14.14 5.06
N THR A 78 -0.90 15.20 5.62
CA THR A 78 -1.49 15.19 6.97
C THR A 78 -2.71 14.25 7.04
N VAL A 79 -3.62 14.37 6.07
CA VAL A 79 -4.82 13.53 5.98
C VAL A 79 -4.45 12.06 5.85
N ALA A 80 -3.52 11.73 4.94
CA ALA A 80 -3.06 10.35 4.73
C ALA A 80 -2.39 9.77 5.98
N ALA A 81 -1.50 10.54 6.63
CA ALA A 81 -0.83 10.13 7.86
C ALA A 81 -1.80 9.72 8.97
N LEU A 82 -2.83 10.53 9.23
CA LEU A 82 -3.82 10.21 10.25
C LEU A 82 -4.58 8.93 9.89
N PHE A 83 -5.10 8.82 8.66
CA PHE A 83 -5.97 7.71 8.29
C PHE A 83 -5.26 6.37 8.14
N ILE A 84 -4.05 6.36 7.58
CA ILE A 84 -3.27 5.13 7.43
C ILE A 84 -2.85 4.60 8.79
N ASN A 85 -2.29 5.44 9.66
CA ASN A 85 -1.88 5.04 10.99
C ASN A 85 -3.07 4.58 11.86
N MET A 86 -4.16 5.34 11.88
CA MET A 86 -5.37 4.94 12.61
C MET A 86 -5.96 3.62 12.08
N GLY A 87 -5.98 3.42 10.76
CA GLY A 87 -6.56 2.23 10.12
C GLY A 87 -5.71 0.96 10.28
N LEU A 88 -4.39 1.09 10.34
CA LEU A 88 -3.45 -0.05 10.33
C LEU A 88 -2.86 -0.38 11.70
N SER A 89 -2.81 0.57 12.63
CA SER A 89 -2.14 0.38 13.93
C SER A 89 -2.69 -0.81 14.72
N GLY A 90 -4.02 -0.92 14.84
CA GLY A 90 -4.64 -2.02 15.59
C GLY A 90 -4.38 -3.41 14.99
N LYS A 91 -4.20 -3.50 13.67
CA LYS A 91 -3.98 -4.77 12.95
C LYS A 91 -2.53 -5.25 13.07
N THR A 92 -1.58 -4.32 13.10
CA THR A 92 -0.15 -4.64 13.12
C THR A 92 0.42 -4.82 14.52
N ARG A 93 -0.23 -4.30 15.57
CA ARG A 93 0.25 -4.49 16.95
C ARG A 93 0.08 -5.94 17.46
N PRO A 94 1.01 -6.47 18.26
CA PRO A 94 0.92 -7.80 18.84
C PRO A 94 -0.17 -7.84 19.91
N GLU A 95 -0.86 -8.99 19.99
CA GLU A 95 -1.94 -9.28 20.94
C GLU A 95 -1.50 -9.09 22.41
N SER A 96 -0.20 -9.22 22.70
CA SER A 96 0.38 -9.15 24.06
C SER A 96 0.66 -7.74 24.59
N SER A 97 0.31 -6.68 23.87
CA SER A 97 0.70 -5.30 24.21
C SER A 97 0.04 -4.69 25.47
N PHE A 98 -0.73 -5.47 26.25
CA PHE A 98 -1.18 -5.09 27.60
C PHE A 98 -1.67 -6.32 28.39
N ASN A 99 -0.76 -7.10 28.97
CA ASN A 99 -1.12 -8.09 30.00
C ASN A 99 -1.18 -7.40 31.38
N LEU A 100 -2.23 -6.63 31.64
CA LEU A 100 -2.63 -6.39 33.03
C LEU A 100 -3.51 -7.57 33.45
N LYS A 101 -3.00 -8.38 34.38
CA LYS A 101 -3.76 -9.46 35.03
C LYS A 101 -5.12 -8.89 35.46
N ASN A 102 -6.18 -9.52 34.97
CA ASN A 102 -7.60 -9.25 35.22
C ASN A 102 -8.34 -8.52 34.08
N HIS A 103 -8.84 -9.33 33.14
CA HIS A 103 -10.14 -9.17 32.49
C HIS A 103 -10.35 -8.00 31.49
N SER A 104 -9.75 -8.10 30.30
CA SER A 104 -10.34 -7.70 29.02
C SER A 104 -9.38 -8.02 27.88
N SER A 105 -9.74 -8.97 27.03
CA SER A 105 -9.00 -9.39 25.83
C SER A 105 -9.09 -8.31 24.75
N GLY A 106 -8.38 -7.19 24.93
CA GLY A 106 -8.37 -6.08 23.99
C GLY A 106 -7.01 -5.37 23.94
N LYS A 107 -6.50 -5.11 22.74
CA LYS A 107 -5.33 -4.25 22.52
C LYS A 107 -5.65 -2.85 23.06
N PHE A 108 -4.99 -2.42 24.13
CA PHE A 108 -5.18 -1.07 24.65
C PHE A 108 -4.88 -0.05 23.54
N PRO A 109 -5.72 0.98 23.30
CA PRO A 109 -5.50 1.92 22.21
C PRO A 109 -4.18 2.66 22.42
N ASN A 110 -3.25 2.52 21.48
CA ASN A 110 -2.05 3.36 21.47
C ASN A 110 -2.41 4.63 20.71
N LEU A 111 -2.49 5.75 21.43
CA LEU A 111 -2.87 7.06 20.88
C LEU A 111 -1.87 7.62 19.87
N LEU A 112 -0.67 7.05 19.78
CA LEU A 112 0.33 7.40 18.77
C LEU A 112 0.12 6.62 17.46
N PHE A 113 -0.79 5.65 17.42
CA PHE A 113 -1.14 4.86 16.24
C PHE A 113 0.09 4.28 15.49
N PRO A 114 0.98 3.54 16.17
CA PRO A 114 2.14 2.92 15.52
C PRO A 114 1.71 1.83 14.54
N ILE A 115 2.38 1.74 13.40
CA ILE A 115 2.29 0.62 12.47
C ILE A 115 3.56 -0.21 12.60
N GLU A 116 3.43 -1.48 12.98
CA GLU A 116 4.59 -2.37 13.05
C GLU A 116 4.86 -3.01 11.70
N VAL A 117 6.01 -2.68 11.10
CA VAL A 117 6.41 -3.16 9.77
C VAL A 117 6.41 -4.68 9.73
N GLN A 118 6.96 -5.34 10.77
CA GLN A 118 7.02 -6.80 10.85
C GLN A 118 5.66 -7.50 10.68
N HIS A 119 4.56 -6.85 11.06
CA HIS A 119 3.22 -7.42 11.07
C HIS A 119 2.30 -6.88 9.97
N ILE A 120 2.85 -6.14 9.00
CA ILE A 120 2.05 -5.45 7.97
C ILE A 120 1.18 -6.39 7.13
N ALA A 121 1.56 -7.66 6.96
CA ALA A 121 0.75 -8.65 6.25
C ALA A 121 -0.66 -8.83 6.87
N LYS A 122 -0.82 -8.58 8.18
CA LYS A 122 -2.12 -8.61 8.87
C LYS A 122 -3.06 -7.46 8.47
N SER A 123 -2.52 -6.43 7.80
CA SER A 123 -3.27 -5.26 7.35
C SER A 123 -3.94 -5.44 6.01
N LYS A 124 -3.59 -6.50 5.27
CA LYS A 124 -4.20 -6.85 4.00
C LYS A 124 -5.72 -7.00 4.13
N HIS A 125 -6.44 -6.60 3.08
CA HIS A 125 -7.87 -6.83 2.93
C HIS A 125 -8.13 -7.97 1.95
N THR A 126 -9.32 -8.58 2.01
CA THR A 126 -9.60 -9.81 1.26
C THR A 126 -9.86 -9.54 -0.23
N SER A 127 -10.45 -8.38 -0.56
CA SER A 127 -10.66 -7.95 -1.95
C SER A 127 -9.40 -7.34 -2.59
N ASP A 128 -8.32 -8.12 -2.58
CA ASP A 128 -7.02 -7.77 -3.17
C ASP A 128 -6.77 -8.52 -4.50
N SER A 129 -5.67 -8.18 -5.18
CA SER A 129 -5.29 -8.80 -6.46
C SER A 129 -4.64 -10.19 -6.33
N GLY A 130 -4.33 -10.63 -5.11
CA GLY A 130 -3.57 -11.84 -4.81
C GLY A 130 -2.07 -11.75 -5.11
N VAL A 131 -1.56 -10.58 -5.52
CA VAL A 131 -0.13 -10.39 -5.86
C VAL A 131 0.77 -10.50 -4.64
N TYR A 132 0.27 -10.08 -3.47
CA TYR A 132 0.87 -10.47 -2.21
C TYR A 132 0.16 -11.73 -1.71
N ASP A 133 0.90 -12.74 -1.24
CA ASP A 133 0.27 -13.85 -0.50
C ASP A 133 -0.12 -13.41 0.93
N THR A 134 -0.58 -14.36 1.76
CA THR A 134 -1.00 -14.08 3.15
C THR A 134 0.15 -13.60 4.04
N GLU A 135 1.38 -13.95 3.68
CA GLU A 135 2.60 -13.56 4.40
C GLU A 135 3.24 -12.32 3.79
N GLY A 136 2.64 -11.70 2.76
CA GLY A 136 3.18 -10.50 2.11
C GLY A 136 4.31 -10.77 1.11
N ARG A 137 4.47 -12.01 0.62
CA ARG A 137 5.45 -12.36 -0.42
C ARG A 137 4.86 -12.13 -1.82
N PHE A 138 5.71 -11.89 -2.80
CA PHE A 138 5.30 -11.61 -4.18
C PHE A 138 4.91 -12.90 -4.92
N VAL A 139 3.71 -12.93 -5.50
CA VAL A 139 3.20 -14.04 -6.31
C VAL A 139 3.22 -13.64 -7.78
N SER A 140 4.31 -13.99 -8.48
CA SER A 140 4.53 -13.56 -9.86
C SER A 140 3.41 -13.96 -10.82
N SER A 141 2.84 -15.16 -10.66
CA SER A 141 1.75 -15.62 -11.52
C SER A 141 0.49 -14.76 -11.37
N LYS A 142 0.17 -14.30 -10.16
CA LYS A 142 -0.95 -13.38 -9.88
C LYS A 142 -0.71 -11.99 -10.44
N PHE A 143 0.54 -11.54 -10.42
CA PHE A 143 0.92 -10.27 -11.05
C PHE A 143 0.76 -10.32 -12.58
N GLU A 144 1.26 -11.38 -13.22
CA GLU A 144 1.12 -11.55 -14.67
C GLU A 144 -0.35 -11.73 -15.09
N GLU A 145 -1.16 -12.37 -14.25
CA GLU A 145 -2.61 -12.54 -14.45
C GLU A 145 -3.36 -11.20 -14.58
N ILE A 146 -2.94 -10.15 -13.85
CA ILE A 146 -3.52 -8.81 -13.96
C ILE A 146 -3.52 -8.32 -15.41
N PHE A 147 -2.35 -8.35 -16.05
CA PHE A 147 -2.19 -7.81 -17.40
C PHE A 147 -2.77 -8.76 -18.43
N HIS A 148 -2.55 -10.06 -18.27
CA HIS A 148 -3.16 -11.06 -19.14
C HIS A 148 -4.69 -10.93 -19.22
N LYS A 149 -5.38 -10.60 -18.12
CA LYS A 149 -6.85 -10.52 -18.09
C LYS A 149 -7.41 -9.12 -18.35
N HIS A 150 -6.67 -8.07 -17.99
CA HIS A 150 -7.23 -6.72 -17.96
C HIS A 150 -6.58 -5.72 -18.90
N SER A 151 -5.40 -6.00 -19.49
CA SER A 151 -4.72 -5.05 -20.39
C SER A 151 -5.01 -5.37 -21.87
N ASN A 152 -6.28 -5.26 -22.27
CA ASN A 152 -6.74 -5.63 -23.61
C ASN A 152 -6.32 -4.62 -24.68
N SER A 153 -6.23 -3.34 -24.32
CA SER A 153 -5.93 -2.25 -25.23
C SER A 153 -4.43 -2.09 -25.45
N ASN A 154 -3.63 -2.34 -24.41
CA ASN A 154 -2.17 -2.26 -24.45
C ASN A 154 -1.58 -3.39 -23.60
N ALA A 155 -0.81 -4.30 -24.19
CA ALA A 155 -0.33 -5.50 -23.51
C ALA A 155 0.47 -5.26 -22.20
N ASN A 156 1.04 -4.06 -22.02
CA ASN A 156 1.85 -3.71 -20.87
C ASN A 156 1.35 -2.46 -20.11
N ALA A 157 0.08 -2.08 -20.27
CA ALA A 157 -0.48 -0.96 -19.53
C ALA A 157 -2.00 -1.06 -19.36
N LEU A 158 -2.51 -0.49 -18.27
CA LEU A 158 -3.95 -0.40 -17.99
C LEU A 158 -4.47 1.00 -18.28
N THR A 159 -5.57 1.08 -19.01
CA THR A 159 -6.40 2.28 -19.09
C THR A 159 -7.24 2.46 -17.82
N ALA A 160 -7.90 3.62 -17.66
CA ALA A 160 -8.80 3.86 -16.52
C ALA A 160 -9.98 2.87 -16.46
N ASP A 161 -10.52 2.49 -17.61
CA ASP A 161 -11.67 1.59 -17.72
C ASP A 161 -11.27 0.14 -17.45
N GLU A 162 -10.13 -0.29 -17.96
CA GLU A 162 -9.55 -1.60 -17.66
C GLU A 162 -9.21 -1.75 -16.18
N LEU A 163 -8.65 -0.70 -15.57
CA LEU A 163 -8.41 -0.66 -14.13
C LEU A 163 -9.73 -0.72 -13.33
N SER A 164 -10.79 -0.07 -13.81
CA SER A 164 -12.14 -0.16 -13.22
C SER A 164 -12.70 -1.58 -13.30
N GLY A 165 -12.51 -2.25 -14.43
CA GLY A 165 -12.86 -3.66 -14.62
C GLY A 165 -12.08 -4.59 -13.69
N LEU A 166 -10.78 -4.36 -13.55
CA LEU A 166 -9.90 -5.08 -12.61
C LEU A 166 -10.41 -4.99 -11.17
N MET A 167 -10.66 -3.77 -10.68
CA MET A 167 -11.14 -3.56 -9.31
C MET A 167 -12.50 -4.21 -9.05
N LYS A 168 -13.36 -4.34 -10.08
CA LYS A 168 -14.64 -5.06 -9.98
C LYS A 168 -14.42 -6.58 -9.94
N ALA A 169 -13.48 -7.10 -10.72
CA ALA A 169 -13.20 -8.53 -10.82
C ALA A 169 -12.65 -9.13 -9.52
N TYR A 170 -11.84 -8.37 -8.76
CA TYR A 170 -11.25 -8.81 -7.49
C TYR A 170 -12.15 -8.61 -6.26
N ARG A 171 -13.41 -8.20 -6.42
CA ARG A 171 -14.33 -8.03 -5.29
C ARG A 171 -14.74 -9.36 -4.68
N VAL A 172 -14.48 -9.52 -3.39
CA VAL A 172 -15.04 -10.63 -2.61
C VAL A 172 -16.46 -10.28 -2.16
N PRO A 173 -17.47 -11.16 -2.34
CA PRO A 173 -18.84 -10.88 -1.92
C PRO A 173 -18.93 -10.42 -0.46
N LYS A 174 -19.67 -9.33 -0.22
CA LYS A 174 -19.91 -8.70 1.10
C LYS A 174 -18.68 -8.06 1.77
N ASP A 175 -17.51 -8.03 1.12
CA ASP A 175 -16.32 -7.33 1.62
C ASP A 175 -16.33 -5.84 1.24
N TYR A 176 -17.34 -5.10 1.68
CA TYR A 176 -17.50 -3.68 1.33
C TYR A 176 -16.31 -2.81 1.74
N LYS A 177 -15.65 -3.15 2.86
CA LYS A 177 -14.47 -2.41 3.34
C LYS A 177 -13.27 -2.67 2.45
N GLY A 178 -13.01 -3.93 2.08
CA GLY A 178 -11.96 -4.26 1.11
C GLY A 178 -12.23 -3.65 -0.26
N TRP A 179 -13.49 -3.55 -0.70
CA TRP A 179 -13.82 -2.88 -1.97
C TRP A 179 -13.42 -1.41 -1.98
N VAL A 180 -13.69 -0.69 -0.88
CA VAL A 180 -13.33 0.72 -0.76
C VAL A 180 -11.82 0.87 -0.65
N ALA A 181 -11.14 0.06 0.16
CA ALA A 181 -9.69 0.08 0.29
C ALA A 181 -8.99 -0.18 -1.06
N SER A 182 -9.35 -1.27 -1.75
CA SER A 182 -8.85 -1.63 -3.07
C SER A 182 -9.10 -0.52 -4.11
N TYR A 183 -10.30 0.05 -4.12
CA TYR A 183 -10.61 1.17 -5.00
C TYR A 183 -9.70 2.38 -4.77
N THR A 184 -9.52 2.77 -3.49
CA THR A 184 -8.67 3.90 -3.13
C THR A 184 -7.20 3.65 -3.49
N GLU A 185 -6.66 2.48 -3.18
CA GLU A 185 -5.28 2.09 -3.49
C GLU A 185 -5.00 2.18 -5.00
N TRP A 186 -5.81 1.52 -5.82
CA TRP A 186 -5.64 1.51 -7.27
C TRP A 186 -5.89 2.88 -7.91
N LYS A 187 -6.84 3.67 -7.41
CA LYS A 187 -7.07 5.03 -7.92
C LYS A 187 -5.93 5.97 -7.60
N ILE A 188 -5.39 5.93 -6.39
CA ILE A 188 -4.23 6.76 -6.02
C ILE A 188 -3.04 6.38 -6.90
N LEU A 189 -2.74 5.09 -7.05
CA LEU A 189 -1.68 4.62 -7.94
C LEU A 189 -1.86 5.15 -9.37
N TYR A 190 -3.06 5.03 -9.92
CA TYR A 190 -3.36 5.51 -11.26
C TYR A 190 -3.16 7.02 -11.39
N ILE A 191 -3.63 7.81 -10.43
CA ILE A 191 -3.51 9.28 -10.50
C ILE A 191 -2.06 9.74 -10.34
N LEU A 192 -1.30 9.07 -9.48
CA LEU A 192 0.11 9.40 -9.28
C LEU A 192 0.98 8.98 -10.47
N CYS A 193 0.69 7.86 -11.12
CA CYS A 193 1.66 7.21 -12.00
C CYS A 193 1.19 6.92 -13.43
N LYS A 194 -0.05 7.29 -13.81
CA LYS A 194 -0.44 7.23 -15.23
C LYS A 194 0.41 8.19 -16.05
N ASP A 195 0.72 7.79 -17.27
CA ASP A 195 1.41 8.66 -18.21
C ASP A 195 0.49 9.77 -18.79
N LYS A 196 1.05 10.58 -19.68
CA LYS A 196 0.33 11.66 -20.37
C LYS A 196 -0.84 11.17 -21.25
N ASN A 197 -0.83 9.92 -21.66
CA ASN A 197 -1.87 9.28 -22.45
C ASN A 197 -2.91 8.56 -21.56
N GLY A 198 -2.75 8.61 -20.23
CA GLY A 198 -3.65 7.95 -19.28
C GLY A 198 -3.38 6.44 -19.13
N LEU A 199 -2.17 5.98 -19.45
CA LEU A 199 -1.78 4.58 -19.31
C LEU A 199 -1.01 4.36 -18.01
N LEU A 200 -1.44 3.39 -17.21
CA LEU A 200 -0.71 2.90 -16.04
C LEU A 200 0.14 1.69 -16.44
N HIS A 201 1.45 1.89 -16.55
CA HIS A 201 2.38 0.89 -17.08
C HIS A 201 2.63 -0.27 -16.13
N LYS A 202 2.82 -1.47 -16.69
CA LYS A 202 3.09 -2.70 -15.96
C LYS A 202 4.29 -2.61 -15.03
N GLU A 203 5.39 -2.03 -15.51
CA GLU A 203 6.60 -1.84 -14.69
C GLU A 203 6.35 -0.92 -13.49
N THR A 204 5.53 0.10 -13.65
CA THR A 204 5.11 0.98 -12.54
C THR A 204 4.29 0.21 -11.50
N VAL A 205 3.34 -0.63 -11.95
CA VAL A 205 2.57 -1.48 -11.02
C VAL A 205 3.49 -2.49 -10.33
N ARG A 206 4.48 -3.07 -11.04
CA ARG A 206 5.48 -3.96 -10.44
C ARG A 206 6.30 -3.24 -9.37
N ALA A 207 6.73 -2.02 -9.63
CA ALA A 207 7.49 -1.21 -8.67
C ALA A 207 6.72 -0.94 -7.37
N VAL A 208 5.38 -0.86 -7.42
CA VAL A 208 4.56 -0.80 -6.19
C VAL A 208 4.71 -2.09 -5.41
N PHE A 209 4.54 -3.24 -6.06
CA PHE A 209 4.51 -4.54 -5.41
C PHE A 209 5.89 -5.05 -4.96
N ASP A 210 6.98 -4.64 -5.61
CA ASP A 210 8.35 -4.98 -5.18
C ASP A 210 8.94 -3.97 -4.18
N GLY A 211 8.17 -2.93 -3.85
CA GLY A 211 8.51 -1.89 -2.89
C GLY A 211 9.46 -0.80 -3.38
N SER A 212 9.80 -0.75 -4.68
CA SER A 212 10.74 0.24 -5.22
C SER A 212 10.11 1.57 -5.66
N LEU A 213 8.80 1.64 -5.90
CA LEU A 213 8.17 2.82 -6.50
C LEU A 213 8.44 4.11 -5.72
N PHE A 214 8.23 4.12 -4.40
CA PHE A 214 8.34 5.36 -3.62
C PHE A 214 9.78 5.87 -3.55
N GLU A 215 10.77 4.97 -3.51
CA GLU A 215 12.18 5.34 -3.60
C GLU A 215 12.50 5.97 -4.95
N GLN A 216 12.00 5.39 -6.05
CA GLN A 216 12.16 5.95 -7.39
C GLN A 216 11.55 7.35 -7.48
N MET A 217 10.37 7.57 -6.89
CA MET A 217 9.69 8.87 -6.85
C MET A 217 10.47 9.90 -6.03
N GLU A 218 10.94 9.55 -4.82
CA GLU A 218 11.74 10.44 -3.97
C GLU A 218 13.04 10.88 -4.69
N GLN A 219 13.73 9.93 -5.34
CA GLN A 219 14.92 10.22 -6.13
C GLN A 219 14.62 11.13 -7.33
N GLU A 220 13.50 10.91 -8.03
CA GLU A 220 13.11 11.77 -9.15
C GLU A 220 12.83 13.22 -8.71
N ILE A 221 12.21 13.38 -7.54
CA ILE A 221 11.94 14.69 -6.96
C ILE A 221 13.23 15.38 -6.52
N ALA A 222 14.16 14.65 -5.92
CA ALA A 222 15.48 15.18 -5.57
C ALA A 222 16.21 15.70 -6.83
N ARG A 223 16.31 14.86 -7.87
CA ARG A 223 16.93 15.24 -9.16
C ARG A 223 16.29 16.49 -9.76
N LYS A 224 14.96 16.60 -9.74
CA LYS A 224 14.25 17.78 -10.28
C LYS A 224 14.56 19.06 -9.52
N LYS A 225 14.77 18.99 -8.20
CA LYS A 225 15.17 20.15 -7.39
C LYS A 225 16.60 20.58 -7.70
N ASP A 226 17.50 19.62 -7.85
CA ASP A 226 18.90 19.91 -8.19
C ASP A 226 18.98 20.62 -9.54
N VAL A 227 18.28 20.11 -10.56
CA VAL A 227 18.21 20.76 -11.89
C VAL A 227 17.59 22.16 -11.82
N ALA A 228 16.58 22.39 -10.97
CA ALA A 228 15.94 23.70 -10.84
C ALA A 228 16.77 24.72 -10.04
N SER A 229 17.81 24.27 -9.34
CA SER A 229 18.71 25.11 -8.54
C SER A 229 19.96 25.56 -9.29
N ILE A 230 20.16 25.03 -10.52
CA ILE A 230 21.20 25.42 -11.48
C ILE A 230 20.62 26.48 -12.42
#